data_AF-A0A8T4PZI4-F1
#
_entry.id   AF-A0A8T4PZI4-F1
#
_cell.length_a   1.000
_cell.length_b   1.000
_cell.length_c   1.000
_cell.angle_alpha   90.00
_cell.angle_beta   90.00
_cell.angle_gamma   90.00
#
_symmetry.space_group_name_H-M   'P 1'
#
loop_
_entity.id
_entity.type
_entity.pdbx_description
1 polymer ?
#
loop_
_entity_poly.entity_id
_entity_poly.type
_entity_poly.pdbx_seq_one_letter_code
_entity_poly.pdbx_strand_id
1 'polypeptide(L)' 'MRLEAKILNLRTGGLYVVVLNHEDAKSLNIYPADRIEVSRTIKKKSVICVADISSGENVKPGHLGIFAI' A
#
# COMPACT_ATOMS: atom_id res chain seq x y z
N MET A 1 -4.98 10.20 -2.26
CA MET A 1 -4.68 9.79 -3.66
C MET A 1 -5.53 8.57 -4.02
N ARG A 2 -5.82 8.35 -5.31
CA ARG A 2 -6.49 7.14 -5.79
C ARG A 2 -5.44 6.25 -6.44
N LEU A 3 -5.32 5.01 -5.98
CA LEU A 3 -4.35 4.03 -6.46
C LEU A 3 -5.08 2.73 -6.84
N GLU A 4 -4.55 2.01 -7.82
CA GLU A 4 -5.07 0.70 -8.23
C GLU A 4 -4.52 -0.41 -7.32
N ALA A 5 -5.38 -1.25 -6.78
CA ALA A 5 -4.96 -2.31 -5.87
C ALA A 5 -4.35 -3.49 -6.65
N LYS A 6 -3.11 -3.87 -6.31
CA LYS A 6 -2.41 -5.04 -6.84
C LYS A 6 -2.21 -6.07 -5.73
N ILE A 7 -2.74 -7.28 -5.92
CA ILE A 7 -2.49 -8.38 -4.99
C ILE A 7 -1.04 -8.85 -5.15
N LEU A 8 -0.32 -8.88 -4.03
CA LEU A 8 1.01 -9.44 -3.93
C LEU A 8 0.91 -10.90 -3.48
N ASN A 9 1.67 -11.79 -4.13
CA ASN A 9 1.77 -13.21 -3.78
C ASN A 9 2.68 -13.44 -2.57
N LEU A 10 2.45 -12.69 -1.49
CA LEU A 10 3.21 -12.70 -0.25
C LEU A 10 2.23 -12.72 0.93
N ARG A 11 2.58 -13.38 2.03
CA ARG A 11 1.78 -13.41 3.27
C ARG A 11 2.58 -12.76 4.40
N THR A 12 2.02 -11.75 5.07
CA THR A 12 2.71 -11.01 6.14
C THR A 12 2.39 -11.49 7.55
N GLY A 13 1.55 -12.52 7.71
CA GLY A 13 1.35 -13.28 8.96
C GLY A 13 0.82 -12.53 10.20
N GLY A 14 0.73 -11.19 10.17
CA GLY A 14 0.35 -10.41 11.36
C GLY A 14 -0.17 -9.02 11.06
N LEU A 15 0.69 -8.11 10.59
CA LEU A 15 0.31 -6.71 10.34
C LEU A 15 -0.26 -6.52 8.94
N TYR A 16 -1.31 -5.70 8.84
CA TYR A 16 -1.75 -5.15 7.56
C TYR A 16 -0.65 -4.24 7.05
N VAL A 17 0.13 -4.74 6.10
CA VAL A 17 1.16 -3.97 5.40
C VAL A 17 0.64 -3.60 4.02
N VAL A 18 0.96 -2.42 3.56
CA VAL A 18 0.68 -1.96 2.19
C VAL A 18 1.97 -1.49 1.56
N VAL A 19 2.20 -1.89 0.31
CA VAL A 19 3.44 -1.57 -0.39
C VAL A 19 3.16 -0.46 -1.40
N LEU A 20 3.85 0.67 -1.25
CA LEU A 20 3.78 1.79 -2.19
C LEU A 20 4.98 1.74 -3.15
N ASN A 21 4.78 2.27 -4.35
CA ASN A 21 5.89 2.64 -5.21
C ASN A 21 6.66 3.83 -4.58
N HIS A 22 7.99 3.87 -4.74
CA HIS A 22 8.84 4.93 -4.19
C HIS A 22 8.40 6.36 -4.60
N GLU A 23 8.04 6.58 -5.86
CA GLU A 23 7.64 7.91 -6.34
C GLU A 23 6.28 8.33 -5.76
N ASP A 24 5.33 7.40 -5.67
CA ASP A 24 4.03 7.67 -5.05
C ASP A 24 4.18 7.98 -3.56
N ALA A 25 5.00 7.20 -2.83
CA ALA A 25 5.27 7.43 -1.41
C ALA A 25 5.91 8.80 -1.17
N LYS A 26 6.88 9.18 -2.01
CA LYS A 26 7.52 10.50 -1.98
C LYS A 26 6.51 11.62 -2.24
N SER A 27 5.64 11.46 -3.23
CA SER A 27 4.60 12.46 -3.56
C SER A 27 3.60 12.67 -2.41
N LEU A 28 3.37 11.62 -1.61
CA LEU A 28 2.48 11.63 -0.45
C LEU A 28 3.19 11.96 0.86
N ASN A 29 4.52 12.15 0.83
CA ASN A 29 5.36 12.33 2.02
C ASN A 29 5.16 11.19 3.04
N ILE A 30 5.07 9.95 2.55
CA ILE A 30 4.95 8.72 3.35
C ILE A 30 6.32 8.04 3.39
N TYR A 31 6.71 7.60 4.58
CA TYR A 31 7.97 6.90 4.84
C TYR A 31 7.70 5.46 5.29
N PRO A 32 8.71 4.57 5.21
CA PRO A 32 8.56 3.21 5.70
C PRO A 32 8.16 3.20 7.18
N ALA A 33 7.31 2.23 7.55
CA ALA A 33 6.73 2.07 8.89
C ALA A 33 5.67 3.11 9.31
N ASP A 34 5.38 4.11 8.48
CA ASP A 34 4.25 5.01 8.73
C ASP A 34 2.92 4.23 8.77
N ARG A 35 2.00 4.70 9.61
CA ARG A 35 0.64 4.16 9.65
C ARG A 35 -0.24 5.00 8.74
N ILE A 36 -0.81 4.36 7.73
CA ILE A 36 -1.65 5.02 6.74
C ILE A 36 -3.04 4.38 6.71
N GLU A 37 -4.06 5.21 6.56
CA GLU A 37 -5.41 4.74 6.32
C GLU A 37 -5.60 4.42 4.83
N VAL A 38 -6.01 3.19 4.54
CA VAL A 38 -6.39 2.78 3.18
C VAL A 38 -7.88 2.51 3.15
N SER A 39 -8.59 3.23 2.28
CA SER A 39 -10.03 3.08 2.09
C SER A 39 -10.37 2.67 0.66
N ARG A 40 -11.43 1.87 0.48
CA ARG A 40 -11.99 1.59 -0.84
C ARG A 40 -12.94 2.70 -1.23
N THR A 41 -12.77 3.29 -2.42
CA THR A 41 -13.61 4.41 -2.89
C THR A 41 -15.11 4.09 -2.92
N ILE A 42 -15.48 2.82 -3.13
CA ILE A 42 -16.87 2.37 -3.30
C ILE A 42 -17.54 2.02 -1.96
N LYS A 43 -16.77 1.72 -0.91
CA LYS A 43 -17.32 1.29 0.39
C LYS A 43 -16.63 2.10 1.49
N LYS A 44 -17.40 2.67 2.44
CA LYS A 44 -16.87 3.39 3.64
C LYS A 44 -16.08 2.51 4.62
N LYS A 45 -15.46 1.41 4.15
CA LYS A 45 -14.57 0.56 4.94
C LYS A 45 -13.13 1.04 4.69
N SER A 46 -12.46 1.38 5.78
CA SER A 46 -11.04 1.64 5.81
C SER A 46 -10.32 0.63 6.71
N VAL A 47 -9.01 0.53 6.52
CA VAL A 47 -8.11 -0.23 7.37
C VAL A 47 -6.85 0.60 7.59
N ILE A 48 -6.31 0.55 8.80
CA ILE A 48 -5.00 1.13 9.09
C ILE A 48 -3.94 0.09 8.75
N CYS A 49 -3.02 0.49 7.88
CA CYS A 49 -1.91 -0.35 7.44
C CYS A 49 -0.58 0.31 7.79
N VAL A 50 0.47 -0.51 7.90
CA VAL A 50 1.86 -0.05 7.95
C VAL A 50 2.38 0.05 6.52
N ALA A 51 2.99 1.19 6.17
CA ALA A 51 3.55 1.42 4.86
C ALA A 51 4.91 0.72 4.71
N ASP A 52 5.08 0.00 3.60
CA ASP A 52 6.36 -0.45 3.07
C ASP A 52 6.57 0.19 1.68
N ILE A 53 7.81 0.35 1.25
CA ILE A 53 8.15 1.08 0.03
C ILE A 53 8.99 0.20 -0.90
N SER A 54 8.45 -0.10 -2.07
CA SER A 54 9.16 -0.81 -3.13
C SER A 54 9.87 0.17 -4.05
N SER A 55 11.17 -0.08 -4.25
CA SER A 55 11.98 0.58 -5.29
C SER A 55 12.01 -0.21 -6.62
N GLY A 56 11.44 -1.43 -6.66
CA GLY A 56 11.43 -2.31 -7.82
C GLY A 56 10.07 -2.43 -8.53
N GLU A 57 10.01 -3.23 -9.60
CA GLU A 57 8.85 -3.36 -10.50
C GLU A 57 7.60 -4.05 -9.90
N ASN A 58 7.70 -4.55 -8.66
CA ASN A 58 6.61 -5.26 -8.00
C ASN A 58 5.37 -4.39 -7.80
N VAL A 59 5.54 -3.09 -7.55
CA VAL A 59 4.45 -2.10 -7.47
C VAL A 59 4.81 -0.93 -8.40
N LYS A 60 4.04 -0.79 -9.48
CA LYS A 60 4.20 0.30 -10.46
C LYS A 60 3.66 1.61 -9.86
N PRO A 61 4.12 2.78 -10.35
CA PRO A 61 3.48 4.05 -10.02
C PRO A 61 1.96 4.00 -10.27
N GLY A 62 1.19 4.65 -9.39
CA GLY A 62 -0.27 4.62 -9.39
C GLY A 62 -0.89 3.33 -8.84
N HIS A 63 -0.08 2.35 -8.41
CA HIS A 63 -0.56 1.09 -7.82
C HIS A 63 -0.24 0.99 -6.33
N LEU A 64 -1.07 0.25 -5.60
CA LEU A 64 -0.89 -0.08 -4.20
C LEU A 64 -0.82 -1.60 -4.06
N GLY A 65 0.30 -2.10 -3.55
CA GLY A 65 0.46 -3.51 -3.22
C GLY A 65 -0.31 -3.86 -1.94
N ILE A 66 -1.16 -4.89 -2.02
CA ILE A 66 -1.87 -5.46 -0.89
C ILE A 66 -1.59 -6.96 -0.79
N PHE A 67 -1.48 -7.49 0.42
CA PHE A 67 -1.29 -8.92 0.63
C PHE A 67 -2.63 -9.64 0.69
N ALA A 68 -2.71 -10.82 0.07
CA ALA A 68 -3.87 -11.70 0.23
C ALA A 68 -3.80 -12.39 1.61
N ILE A 69 -4.89 -12.27 2.37
CA ILE A 69 -5.08 -13.00 3.64
C ILE A 69 -5.49 -14.44 3.31
#